data_AF-A0A4Q3AXI5-F1
#
_entry.id   AF-A0A4Q3AXI5-F1
#
_cell.length_a   1.000
_cell.length_b   1.000
_cell.length_c   1.000
_cell.angle_alpha   90.00
_cell.angle_beta   90.00
_cell.angle_gamma   90.00
#
_symmetry.space_group_name_H-M   'P 1'
#
loop_
_entity.id
_entity.type
_entity.pdbx_description
1 polymer ?
#
loop_
_entity_poly.entity_id
_entity_poly.type
_entity_poly.pdbx_seq_one_letter_code
_entity_poly.pdbx_strand_id
1 'polypeptide(L)' 'MEIKIINKSEHPLPQYETAHAAGMDLRASITDDITLKPLQRQLIPTGLFIELPVGYEAQIRPRSGLAYKHGIS' A
#
# COMPACT_ATOMS: atom_id res chain seq x y z
N MET A 1 13.60 0.73 -13.92
CA MET A 1 12.23 0.85 -14.48
C MET A 1 11.68 2.16 -13.99
N GLU A 2 11.14 2.96 -14.90
CA GLU A 2 10.52 4.25 -14.56
C GLU A 2 9.00 4.07 -14.52
N ILE A 3 8.39 4.39 -13.38
CA ILE A 3 6.94 4.32 -13.18
C ILE A 3 6.48 5.75 -12.99
N LYS A 4 5.51 6.21 -13.79
CA LYS A 4 4.89 7.52 -13.55
C LYS A 4 3.92 7.39 -12.39
N ILE A 5 4.09 8.25 -11.39
CA ILE A 5 3.27 8.24 -10.18
C ILE A 5 2.77 9.65 -9.91
N ILE A 6 1.46 9.76 -9.69
CA ILE A 6 0.85 10.95 -9.09
C ILE A 6 0.56 10.63 -7.63
N ASN A 7 1.11 11.41 -6.71
CA ASN A 7 0.86 11.29 -5.28
C ASN A 7 -0.01 12.44 -4.79
N LYS A 8 -1.22 12.12 -4.32
CA LYS A 8 -2.16 13.05 -3.70
C LYS A 8 -2.25 12.88 -2.18
N SER A 9 -1.42 12.02 -1.59
CA SER A 9 -1.31 11.86 -0.14
C SER A 9 -0.27 12.83 0.44
N GLU A 10 -0.24 12.92 1.77
CA GLU A 10 0.80 13.66 2.51
C GLU A 10 2.06 12.82 2.79
N HIS A 11 2.07 11.56 2.35
CA HIS A 11 3.17 10.64 2.60
C HIS A 11 4.22 10.69 1.48
N PRO A 12 5.50 10.40 1.79
CA PRO A 12 6.51 10.13 0.76
C PRO A 12 6.08 8.97 -0.16
N LEU A 13 6.67 8.93 -1.36
CA LEU A 13 6.47 7.79 -2.27
C LEU A 13 6.97 6.48 -1.61
N PRO A 14 6.31 5.34 -1.88
CA PRO A 14 6.79 4.04 -1.44
C PRO A 14 8.21 3.78 -1.96
N GLN A 15 9.03 3.14 -1.13
CA GLN A 15 10.40 2.78 -1.47
C GLN A 15 10.73 1.39 -0.93
N TYR A 16 11.70 0.75 -1.56
CA TYR A 16 12.30 -0.47 -1.03
C TYR A 16 13.22 -0.09 0.14
N GLU A 17 12.97 -0.65 1.32
CA GLU A 17 13.75 -0.30 2.52
C GLU A 17 15.19 -0.83 2.47
N THR A 18 15.42 -1.93 1.76
CA THR A 18 16.75 -2.54 1.59
C THR A 18 16.95 -2.97 0.15
N ALA A 19 18.21 -3.20 -0.24
CA ALA A 19 18.59 -3.56 -1.61
C ALA A 19 17.90 -4.83 -2.15
N HIS A 20 17.46 -5.73 -1.27
CA HIS A 20 16.84 -7.01 -1.64
C HIS A 20 15.38 -7.13 -1.18
N ALA A 21 14.75 -6.02 -0.77
CA ALA A 21 13.34 -6.03 -0.41
C ALA A 21 12.49 -6.41 -1.64
N ALA A 22 11.55 -7.33 -1.45
CA ALA A 22 10.69 -7.84 -2.52
C ALA A 22 9.47 -6.94 -2.80
N GLY A 23 9.17 -6.01 -1.90
CA GLY A 23 8.03 -5.09 -2.02
C GLY A 23 8.28 -3.78 -1.27
N MET A 24 7.34 -2.87 -1.42
CA MET A 24 7.36 -1.55 -0.78
C MET A 24 6.11 -1.40 0.08
N ASP A 25 6.25 -0.81 1.25
CA ASP A 25 5.12 -0.55 2.13
C ASP A 25 4.25 0.60 1.58
N LEU A 26 2.93 0.40 1.57
CA LEU A 26 1.94 1.43 1.25
C LEU A 26 1.37 2.03 2.53
N ARG A 27 1.08 3.32 2.49
CA ARG A 27 0.56 4.09 3.63
C ARG A 27 -0.89 4.49 3.37
N ALA A 28 -1.70 4.48 4.44
CA ALA A 28 -3.08 4.95 4.37
C ALA A 28 -3.11 6.48 4.21
N SER A 29 -3.85 6.97 3.22
CA SER A 29 -4.09 8.38 2.97
C SER A 29 -5.49 8.76 3.46
N ILE A 30 -5.63 8.86 4.78
CA ILE A 30 -6.90 9.13 5.48
C ILE A 30 -6.74 10.35 6.38
N THR A 31 -7.82 11.11 6.60
CA THR A 31 -7.83 12.27 7.51
C THR A 31 -8.15 11.88 8.95
N ASP A 32 -9.03 10.90 9.11
CA ASP A 32 -9.57 10.46 10.40
C ASP A 32 -9.32 8.98 10.61
N ASP A 33 -9.24 8.58 11.88
CA ASP A 33 -9.04 7.19 12.26
C ASP A 33 -10.19 6.29 11.79
N ILE A 34 -9.83 5.13 11.25
CA ILE A 34 -10.78 4.09 10.85
C ILE A 34 -10.70 2.94 11.83
N THR A 35 -11.81 2.66 12.52
CA THR A 35 -11.94 1.45 13.34
C THR A 35 -12.56 0.32 12.52
N LEU A 36 -11.80 -0.75 12.28
CA LEU A 36 -12.29 -1.98 11.67
C LEU A 36 -12.81 -2.94 12.75
N LYS A 37 -14.09 -3.29 12.66
CA LYS A 37 -14.68 -4.35 13.51
C LYS A 37 -14.29 -5.74 13.00
N PRO A 38 -14.36 -6.79 13.83
CA PRO A 38 -14.13 -8.16 13.37
C PRO A 38 -14.96 -8.49 12.13
N LEU A 39 -14.30 -9.09 11.12
CA LEU A 39 -14.87 -9.47 9.81
C LEU A 39 -15.33 -8.30 8.92
N GLN A 40 -15.18 -7.05 9.35
CA GLN A 40 -15.46 -5.89 8.51
C GLN A 40 -14.39 -5.74 7.43
N ARG A 41 -14.80 -5.28 6.25
CA ARG A 41 -13.92 -4.92 5.14
C ARG A 41 -14.12 -3.46 4.80
N GLN A 42 -13.02 -2.74 4.56
CA GLN A 42 -13.02 -1.36 4.12
C GLN A 42 -11.94 -1.17 3.07
N LEU A 43 -12.24 -0.43 2.01
CA LEU A 43 -11.21 0.02 1.07
C LEU A 43 -10.47 1.21 1.68
N ILE A 44 -9.15 1.07 1.85
CA ILE A 44 -8.30 2.13 2.41
C ILE A 44 -7.57 2.83 1.26
N PRO A 45 -7.80 4.15 1.05
CA PRO A 45 -7.12 4.88 -0.02
C PRO A 45 -5.64 5.05 0.29
N THR A 46 -4.80 4.97 -0.75
CA THR A 46 -3.35 5.25 -0.66
C THR A 46 -2.99 6.66 -1.14
N GLY A 47 -3.89 7.29 -1.91
CA GLY A 47 -3.61 8.57 -2.57
C GLY A 47 -2.61 8.47 -3.74
N LEU A 48 -2.23 7.24 -4.14
CA LEU A 48 -1.27 7.00 -5.22
C LEU A 48 -1.99 6.55 -6.49
N PHE A 49 -1.59 7.13 -7.63
CA PHE A 49 -2.04 6.76 -8.96
C PHE A 49 -0.81 6.41 -9.80
N ILE A 50 -0.75 5.18 -10.32
CA ILE A 50 0.43 4.67 -11.01
C ILE A 50 0.10 4.30 -12.45
N GLU A 51 1.05 4.55 -13.35
CA GLU A 51 1.02 4.09 -14.74
C GLU A 51 2.03 2.94 -14.89
N LEU A 52 1.54 1.71 -15.05
CA LEU A 52 2.38 0.54 -15.26
C LEU A 52 2.67 0.33 -16.75
N PRO A 53 3.93 0.07 -17.13
CA PRO A 53 4.27 -0.26 -18.51
C PRO A 53 3.69 -1.61 -18.92
N VAL A 54 3.52 -1.81 -20.23
CA VAL A 54 3.06 -3.08 -20.81
C VAL A 54 3.99 -4.22 -20.41
N GLY A 55 3.41 -5.36 -20.02
CA GLY A 55 4.16 -6.55 -19.58
C GLY A 55 4.48 -6.59 -18.08
N TYR A 56 3.99 -5.61 -17.31
CA TYR A 56 4.17 -5.54 -15.86
C TYR A 56 2.83 -5.45 -15.12
N GLU A 57 2.85 -5.87 -13.86
CA GLU A 57 1.74 -5.71 -12.93
C GLU A 57 2.25 -5.20 -11.57
N ALA A 58 1.35 -4.61 -10.79
CA ALA A 58 1.57 -4.34 -9.39
C ALA A 58 0.67 -5.27 -8.57
N GLN A 59 1.27 -6.00 -7.64
CA GLN A 59 0.54 -6.88 -6.74
C GLN A 59 0.44 -6.25 -5.35
N ILE A 60 -0.78 -6.10 -4.85
CA ILE A 60 -1.03 -5.69 -3.47
C ILE A 60 -1.06 -6.97 -2.62
N ARG A 61 -0.16 -7.05 -1.64
CA ARG A 61 -0.02 -8.21 -0.76
C ARG A 61 -0.11 -7.79 0.71
N PRO A 62 -0.67 -8.63 1.60
CA PRO A 62 -0.76 -8.33 3.02
C PRO A 62 0.61 -8.15 3.68
N ARG A 63 0.69 -7.25 4.67
CA ARG A 63 1.86 -7.18 5.56
C ARG A 63 1.75 -8.29 6.61
N SER A 64 2.73 -9.19 6.65
CA SER A 64 2.73 -10.37 7.53
C SER A 64 2.51 -10.02 9.01
N GLY A 65 3.07 -8.91 9.48
CA GLY A 65 2.88 -8.44 10.84
C GLY A 65 1.42 -8.10 11.18
N LEU A 66 0.68 -7.46 10.27
CA LEU A 66 -0.73 -7.13 10.46
C LEU A 66 -1.61 -8.38 10.33
N ALA A 67 -1.29 -9.26 9.38
CA ALA A 67 -1.98 -10.53 9.21
C ALA A 67 -1.86 -11.41 10.46
N TYR A 68 -0.66 -11.59 10.99
CA TYR A 68 -0.42 -12.44 12.16
C TYR A 68 -0.99 -11.86 13.45
N LYS A 69 -0.80 -10.55 13.70
CA LYS A 69 -1.18 -9.93 14.98
C LYS A 69 -2.66 -9.52 15.04
N HIS A 70 -3.26 -9.16 13.90
CA HIS A 70 -4.58 -8.54 13.84
C HIS A 70 -5.56 -9.24 12.87
N GLY A 71 -5.13 -10.28 12.15
CA GLY A 71 -6.00 -10.97 11.19
C GLY A 71 -6.36 -10.12 9.97
N ILE A 72 -5.53 -9.12 9.61
CA ILE A 72 -5.76 -8.22 8.47
C ILE A 72 -5.08 -8.77 7.22
N SER A 73 -5.84 -8.86 6.12
CA SER A 73 -5.35 -9.27 4.79
C SER A 73 -5.51 -8.16 3.77
#